data_AF-U5CSB3-F1
#
_entry.id   AF-U5CSB3-F1
#
_cell.length_a   1.000
_cell.length_b   1.000
_cell.length_c   1.000
_cell.angle_alpha   90.00
_cell.angle_beta   90.00
_cell.angle_gamma   90.00
#
_symmetry.space_group_name_H-M   'P 1'
#
loop_
_entity.id
_entity.type
_entity.pdbx_description
1 polymer ?
#
loop_
_entity_poly.entity_id
_entity_poly.type
_entity_poly.pdbx_seq_one_letter_code
_entity_poly.pdbx_strand_id
1 'polypeptide(L)'
;DTGAMFLGFLLSAISIQGAIKSATAIAIVVPVLVLGVPIFDTLFAIIRRILNKRPIMEADRGHLHHRLLDKGLNQKQVVFILYGVSLVLGVSAILISFTSELKSLVILAVSLLFILWGANKIELLRSNKKGTQTR
;
A
#
# COMPACT_ATOMS: atom_id res chain seq x y z
N ASP A 1 -6.43 15.40 12.32
CA ASP A 1 -7.49 14.38 12.33
C ASP A 1 -8.71 14.70 11.46
N THR A 2 -9.29 15.90 11.52
CA THR A 2 -10.54 16.22 10.78
C THR A 2 -10.49 15.94 9.29
N GLY A 3 -9.39 16.29 8.60
CA GLY A 3 -9.24 16.04 7.17
C GLY A 3 -9.08 14.56 6.79
N ALA A 4 -8.34 13.79 7.60
CA ALA A 4 -8.12 12.37 7.33
C ALA A 4 -9.41 11.54 7.50
N MET A 5 -10.21 11.84 8.54
CA MET A 5 -11.50 11.19 8.76
C MET A 5 -12.50 11.54 7.65
N PHE A 6 -12.55 12.81 7.23
CA PHE A 6 -13.40 13.24 6.13
C PHE A 6 -13.04 12.56 4.80
N LEU A 7 -11.75 12.54 4.43
CA LEU A 7 -11.27 11.87 3.22
C LEU A 7 -11.52 10.35 3.27
N GLY A 8 -11.29 9.71 4.42
CA GLY A 8 -11.57 8.29 4.61
C GLY A 8 -13.05 7.95 4.42
N PHE A 9 -13.94 8.76 4.99
CA PHE A 9 -15.39 8.62 4.81
C PHE A 9 -15.79 8.76 3.34
N LEU A 10 -15.29 9.80 2.66
CA LEU A 10 -15.61 10.07 1.26
C LEU A 10 -15.13 8.95 0.32
N LEU A 11 -13.91 8.45 0.53
CA LEU A 11 -13.37 7.32 -0.24
C LEU A 11 -14.18 6.04 -0.02
N SER A 12 -14.62 5.78 1.21
CA SER A 12 -15.48 4.63 1.54
C SER A 12 -16.84 4.72 0.85
N ALA A 13 -17.49 5.89 0.91
CA ALA A 13 -18.78 6.13 0.27
C ALA A 13 -18.71 5.93 -1.26
N ILE A 14 -17.68 6.49 -1.91
CA ILE A 14 -17.47 6.32 -3.36
C ILE A 14 -17.19 4.85 -3.71
N SER A 15 -16.37 4.17 -2.91
CA SER A 15 -16.03 2.76 -3.11
C SER A 15 -17.26 1.86 -3.05
N ILE A 16 -18.12 2.05 -2.04
CA ILE A 16 -19.38 1.30 -1.90
C ILE A 16 -20.33 1.62 -3.07
N GLN A 17 -20.46 2.89 -3.43
CA GLN A 17 -21.31 3.30 -4.55
C GLN A 17 -20.88 2.69 -5.89
N GLY A 18 -19.58 2.58 -6.12
CA GLY A 18 -19.00 1.90 -7.28
C GLY A 18 -19.21 0.38 -7.23
N ALA A 19 -19.01 -0.23 -6.06
CA ALA A 19 -19.18 -1.66 -5.86
C ALA A 19 -20.63 -2.12 -6.13
N ILE A 20 -21.63 -1.38 -5.65
CA ILE A 20 -23.06 -1.73 -5.85
C ILE A 20 -23.46 -1.75 -7.34
N LYS A 21 -22.80 -0.94 -8.18
CA LYS A 21 -23.06 -0.90 -9.63
C LYS A 21 -22.44 -2.06 -10.40
N SER A 22 -21.56 -2.84 -9.78
CA SER A 22 -20.86 -3.98 -10.38
C SER A 22 -21.22 -5.26 -9.65
N ALA A 23 -21.99 -6.16 -10.27
CA ALA A 23 -22.41 -7.42 -9.64
C ALA A 23 -21.31 -8.52 -9.58
N THR A 24 -20.07 -8.21 -9.95
CA THR A 24 -18.96 -9.17 -10.11
C THR A 24 -17.82 -8.93 -9.10
N ALA A 25 -16.90 -9.90 -8.97
CA ALA A 25 -15.72 -9.83 -8.10
C ALA A 25 -14.89 -8.53 -8.22
N ILE A 26 -14.97 -7.85 -9.38
CA ILE A 26 -14.35 -6.54 -9.65
C ILE A 26 -14.79 -5.47 -8.64
N ALA A 27 -16.03 -5.54 -8.14
CA ALA A 27 -16.59 -4.60 -7.18
C ALA A 27 -15.82 -4.53 -5.86
N ILE A 28 -15.20 -5.63 -5.45
CA ILE A 28 -14.42 -5.71 -4.21
C ILE A 28 -12.95 -5.41 -4.49
N VAL A 29 -12.41 -5.95 -5.58
CA VAL A 29 -10.98 -5.81 -5.92
C VAL A 29 -10.58 -4.36 -6.14
N VAL A 30 -11.41 -3.56 -6.81
CA VAL A 30 -11.07 -2.17 -7.15
C VAL A 30 -10.89 -1.28 -5.90
N PRO A 31 -11.85 -1.20 -4.95
CA PRO A 31 -11.64 -0.47 -3.70
C PRO A 31 -10.45 -0.96 -2.89
N VAL A 32 -10.23 -2.28 -2.83
CA VAL A 32 -9.11 -2.87 -2.08
C VAL A 32 -7.77 -2.46 -2.67
N LEU A 33 -7.66 -2.39 -4.00
CA LEU A 33 -6.44 -1.91 -4.65
C LEU A 33 -6.21 -0.42 -4.44
N VAL A 34 -7.23 0.42 -4.64
CA VAL A 34 -7.13 1.88 -4.47
C VAL A 34 -6.74 2.24 -3.03
N LEU A 35 -7.30 1.53 -2.06
CA LEU A 35 -6.98 1.67 -0.64
C LEU A 35 -5.88 0.70 -0.18
N GLY A 36 -5.12 0.10 -1.10
CA GLY A 36 -4.20 -0.98 -0.78
C GLY A 36 -3.12 -0.56 0.22
N VAL A 37 -2.55 0.64 0.07
CA VAL A 37 -1.55 1.18 1.01
C VAL A 37 -2.13 1.40 2.42
N PRO A 38 -3.22 2.15 2.62
CA PRO A 38 -3.79 2.35 3.96
C PRO A 38 -4.34 1.05 4.58
N ILE A 39 -4.95 0.16 3.78
CA ILE A 39 -5.41 -1.15 4.25
C ILE A 39 -4.22 -1.99 4.72
N PHE A 40 -3.17 -2.09 3.91
CA PHE A 40 -1.98 -2.86 4.28
C PHE A 40 -1.31 -2.29 5.54
N ASP A 41 -1.15 -0.97 5.63
CA ASP A 41 -0.49 -0.32 6.76
C ASP A 41 -1.24 -0.55 8.09
N THR A 42 -2.57 -0.46 8.06
CA THR A 42 -3.42 -0.71 9.24
C THR A 42 -3.46 -2.20 9.60
N LEU A 43 -3.69 -3.09 8.64
CA LEU A 43 -3.70 -4.54 8.86
C LEU A 43 -2.36 -5.03 9.39
N PHE A 44 -1.25 -4.57 8.81
CA PHE A 44 0.09 -4.94 9.26
C PHE A 44 0.38 -4.47 10.69
N ALA A 45 -0.07 -3.26 11.05
CA ALA A 45 0.03 -2.78 12.43
C ALA A 45 -0.80 -3.64 13.39
N ILE A 46 -2.05 -3.99 13.03
CA ILE A 46 -2.94 -4.85 13.84
C ILE A 46 -2.29 -6.22 14.05
N ILE A 47 -1.88 -6.91 12.98
CA ILE A 47 -1.26 -8.24 13.06
C ILE A 47 -0.02 -8.21 13.96
N ARG A 48 0.86 -7.22 13.77
CA ARG A 48 2.05 -7.06 14.60
C ARG A 48 1.73 -6.88 16.08
N ARG A 49 0.71 -6.08 16.41
CA ARG A 49 0.31 -5.84 17.80
C ARG A 49 -0.24 -7.12 18.44
N ILE A 50 -1.05 -7.87 17.71
CA ILE A 50 -1.59 -9.17 18.16
C ILE A 50 -0.44 -10.14 18.44
N LEU A 51 0.52 -10.28 17.52
CA LEU A 51 1.67 -11.18 17.70
C LEU A 51 2.55 -10.77 18.90
N ASN A 52 2.69 -9.47 19.16
CA ASN A 52 3.44 -8.93 20.29
C ASN A 52 2.61 -8.82 21.59
N LYS A 53 1.37 -9.33 21.60
CA LYS A 53 0.43 -9.26 22.73
C LYS A 53 0.21 -7.84 23.27
N ARG A 54 0.28 -6.83 22.40
CA ARG A 54 0.02 -5.42 22.75
C ARG A 54 -1.43 -5.03 22.44
N PRO A 55 -2.05 -4.13 23.21
CA PRO A 55 -3.40 -3.64 22.93
C PRO A 55 -3.52 -3.04 21.52
N ILE A 56 -4.59 -3.39 20.82
CA ILE A 56 -4.84 -2.91 19.46
C ILE A 56 -5.06 -1.39 19.43
N MET A 57 -5.50 -0.75 20.52
CA MET A 57 -5.71 0.71 20.59
C MET A 57 -4.51 1.51 21.11
N GLU A 58 -3.39 0.88 21.44
CA GLU A 58 -2.22 1.60 21.94
C GLU A 58 -1.57 2.44 20.82
N ALA A 59 -0.97 3.59 21.14
CA ALA A 59 -0.28 4.40 20.13
C ALA A 59 0.97 3.65 19.60
N ASP A 60 1.09 3.46 18.29
CA ASP A 60 2.19 2.72 17.66
C ASP A 60 2.86 3.61 16.61
N ARG A 61 4.19 3.61 16.62
CA ARG A 61 5.02 4.33 15.65
C ARG A 61 5.52 3.44 14.52
N GLY A 62 5.13 2.18 14.45
CA GLY A 62 5.64 1.22 13.47
C GLY A 62 4.92 1.22 12.10
N HIS A 63 4.22 2.30 11.73
CA HIS A 63 3.61 2.42 10.40
C HIS A 63 4.67 2.39 9.29
N LEU A 64 4.27 2.03 8.08
CA LEU A 64 5.14 1.91 6.91
C LEU A 64 6.04 3.12 6.72
N HIS A 65 5.50 4.33 6.87
CA HIS A 65 6.27 5.56 6.75
C HIS A 65 7.44 5.62 7.73
N HIS A 66 7.18 5.38 9.02
CA HIS A 66 8.21 5.36 10.04
C HIS A 66 9.20 4.22 9.84
N ARG A 67 8.76 3.03 9.45
CA ARG A 67 9.68 1.93 9.14
C ARG A 67 10.61 2.25 7.99
N LEU A 68 10.13 2.95 6.97
CA LEU A 68 10.95 3.39 5.85
C LEU A 68 11.95 4.49 6.30
N LEU A 69 11.55 5.37 7.20
CA LEU A 69 12.45 6.35 7.84
C LEU A 69 13.50 5.69 8.74
N ASP A 70 13.12 4.71 9.57
CA ASP A 70 14.04 3.93 10.43
C ASP A 70 15.01 3.10 9.57
N LYS A 71 14.59 2.74 8.36
CA LYS A 71 15.45 2.23 7.30
C LYS A 71 16.35 3.31 6.67
N GLY A 72 16.49 4.49 7.25
CA GLY A 72 17.43 5.53 6.83
C GLY A 72 17.07 6.24 5.53
N LEU A 73 15.82 6.13 5.07
CA LEU A 73 15.32 6.95 3.97
C LEU A 73 14.95 8.33 4.49
N ASN A 74 15.12 9.35 3.66
CA ASN A 74 14.64 10.68 4.00
C ASN A 74 13.12 10.76 3.80
N GLN A 75 12.42 11.61 4.55
CA GLN A 75 10.97 11.78 4.50
C GLN A 75 10.44 11.98 3.09
N LYS A 76 11.10 12.81 2.29
CA LYS A 76 10.75 13.04 0.87
C LYS A 76 10.78 11.73 0.05
N GLN A 77 11.83 10.91 0.23
CA GLN A 77 11.97 9.65 -0.48
C GLN A 77 10.85 8.68 -0.10
N VAL A 78 10.51 8.60 1.19
CA VAL A 78 9.42 7.76 1.68
C VAL A 78 8.09 8.17 1.06
N VAL A 79 7.80 9.47 1.01
CA VAL A 79 6.57 9.99 0.38
C VAL A 79 6.51 9.62 -1.10
N PHE A 80 7.60 9.80 -1.85
CA PHE A 80 7.63 9.41 -3.28
C PHE A 80 7.44 7.91 -3.49
N ILE A 81 8.02 7.06 -2.63
CA ILE A 81 7.82 5.60 -2.71
C ILE A 81 6.34 5.26 -2.48
N LEU A 82 5.71 5.85 -1.44
CA LEU A 82 4.30 5.61 -1.16
C LEU A 82 3.41 6.10 -2.29
N TYR A 83 3.70 7.26 -2.90
CA TYR A 83 3.00 7.72 -4.09
C TYR A 83 3.18 6.78 -5.29
N GLY A 84 4.39 6.28 -5.51
CA GLY A 84 4.67 5.32 -6.58
C GLY A 84 3.87 4.03 -6.42
N VAL A 85 3.84 3.46 -5.22
CA VAL A 85 3.05 2.25 -4.92
C VAL A 85 1.55 2.51 -5.08
N SER A 86 1.04 3.62 -4.53
CA SER A 86 -0.36 4.00 -4.70
C SER A 86 -0.75 4.22 -6.17
N LEU A 87 0.14 4.80 -6.97
CA LEU A 87 -0.08 5.00 -8.40
C LEU A 87 -0.15 3.66 -9.14
N VAL A 88 0.77 2.74 -8.88
CA VAL A 88 0.76 1.41 -9.48
C VAL A 88 -0.54 0.68 -9.15
N LEU A 89 -0.95 0.67 -7.88
CA LEU A 89 -2.20 0.02 -7.46
C LEU A 89 -3.44 0.69 -8.05
N GLY A 90 -3.47 2.02 -8.10
CA GLY A 90 -4.57 2.78 -8.70
C GLY A 90 -4.71 2.55 -10.21
N VAL A 91 -3.60 2.55 -10.95
CA VAL A 91 -3.59 2.23 -12.38
C VAL A 91 -4.02 0.78 -12.61
N SER A 92 -3.52 -0.16 -11.83
CA SER A 92 -3.97 -1.57 -11.89
C SER A 92 -5.48 -1.69 -11.67
N ALA A 93 -6.04 -0.97 -10.69
CA ALA A 93 -7.47 -0.99 -10.40
C ALA A 93 -8.31 -0.48 -11.59
N ILE A 94 -7.87 0.59 -12.24
CA ILE A 94 -8.50 1.11 -13.46
C ILE A 94 -8.44 0.07 -14.58
N LEU A 95 -7.26 -0.50 -14.85
CA LEU A 95 -7.09 -1.48 -15.94
C LEU A 95 -7.95 -2.74 -15.73
N ILE A 96 -8.01 -3.24 -14.50
CA ILE A 96 -8.86 -4.38 -14.12
C ILE A 96 -10.35 -4.10 -14.35
N SER A 97 -10.78 -2.85 -14.19
CA SER A 97 -12.19 -2.46 -14.38
C SER A 97 -12.67 -2.59 -15.83
N PHE A 98 -11.77 -2.60 -16.80
CA PHE A 98 -12.09 -2.66 -18.24
C PHE A 98 -11.72 -4.00 -18.90
N THR A 99 -11.36 -5.01 -18.11
CA THR A 99 -10.65 -6.19 -18.60
C THR A 99 -11.31 -7.49 -18.10
N SER A 100 -11.15 -8.59 -18.85
CA SER A 100 -11.66 -9.91 -18.48
C SER A 100 -10.91 -10.54 -17.29
N GLU A 101 -11.56 -11.48 -16.61
CA GLU A 101 -11.07 -12.10 -15.35
C GLU A 101 -9.64 -12.64 -15.42
N LEU A 102 -9.29 -13.36 -16.49
CA LEU A 102 -7.94 -13.91 -16.68
C LEU A 102 -6.87 -12.84 -16.82
N LYS A 103 -7.14 -11.80 -17.60
CA LYS A 103 -6.19 -10.69 -17.81
C LYS A 103 -6.05 -9.85 -16.53
N SER A 104 -7.11 -9.72 -15.73
CA SER A 104 -7.07 -9.07 -14.42
C SER A 104 -6.11 -9.76 -13.44
N LEU A 105 -6.06 -11.09 -13.43
CA LEU A 105 -5.06 -11.84 -12.64
C LEU A 105 -3.63 -11.56 -13.09
N VAL A 106 -3.39 -11.46 -14.39
CA VAL A 106 -2.06 -11.12 -14.94
C VAL A 106 -1.64 -9.71 -14.51
N ILE A 107 -2.54 -8.73 -14.59
CA ILE A 107 -2.27 -7.35 -14.14
C ILE A 107 -1.92 -7.32 -12.66
N LEU A 108 -2.65 -8.05 -11.82
CA LEU A 108 -2.36 -8.18 -10.40
C LEU A 108 -0.95 -8.75 -10.16
N ALA A 109 -0.63 -9.88 -10.80
CA ALA A 109 0.67 -10.53 -10.68
C ALA A 109 1.83 -9.61 -11.10
N VAL A 110 1.70 -8.92 -12.24
CA VAL A 110 2.71 -7.98 -12.74
C VAL A 110 2.88 -6.81 -11.78
N SER A 111 1.77 -6.23 -11.29
CA SER A 111 1.84 -5.10 -10.34
C SER A 111 2.52 -5.49 -9.03
N LEU A 112 2.25 -6.70 -8.52
CA LEU A 112 2.90 -7.22 -7.32
C LEU A 112 4.40 -7.44 -7.55
N LEU A 113 4.78 -8.08 -8.65
CA LEU A 113 6.17 -8.29 -9.01
C LEU A 113 6.93 -6.97 -9.18
N PHE A 114 6.29 -5.96 -9.77
CA PHE A 114 6.87 -4.63 -9.93
C PHE A 114 7.12 -3.95 -8.58
N ILE A 115 6.15 -4.02 -7.65
CA ILE A 115 6.30 -3.47 -6.29
C ILE A 115 7.43 -4.19 -5.54
N LEU A 116 7.47 -5.53 -5.60
CA LEU A 116 8.50 -6.34 -4.95
C LEU A 116 9.89 -6.05 -5.53
N TRP A 117 10.00 -5.95 -6.85
CA TRP A 117 11.24 -5.58 -7.52
C TRP A 117 11.72 -4.18 -7.10
N GLY A 118 10.81 -3.21 -7.05
CA GLY A 118 11.10 -1.87 -6.55
C GLY A 118 11.60 -1.87 -5.11
N ALA A 119 10.93 -2.63 -4.23
CA ALA A 119 11.32 -2.79 -2.83
C ALA A 119 12.72 -3.41 -2.69
N ASN A 120 13.00 -4.50 -3.42
CA ASN A 120 14.31 -5.16 -3.42
C ASN A 120 15.40 -4.22 -3.93
N LYS A 121 15.13 -3.42 -4.96
CA LYS A 121 16.10 -2.48 -5.51
C LYS A 121 16.43 -1.35 -4.52
N ILE A 122 15.43 -0.85 -3.79
CA ILE A 122 15.65 0.14 -2.71
C ILE A 122 16.54 -0.47 -1.61
N GLU A 123 16.32 -1.72 -1.25
CA GLU A 123 17.12 -2.45 -0.26
C GLU A 123 18.56 -2.69 -0.74
N LEU A 124 18.75 -3.06 -2.00
CA LEU A 124 20.07 -3.25 -2.62
C LEU A 124 20.87 -1.94 -2.72
N LEU A 125 20.25 -0.86 -3.19
CA LEU A 125 20.89 0.45 -3.29
C LEU A 125 21.32 0.98 -1.92
N ARG A 126 20.57 0.63 -0.87
CA ARG A 126 20.92 0.96 0.51
C ARG A 126 22.07 0.09 1.04
N SER A 127 22.03 -1.23 0.80
CA SER A 127 23.08 -2.16 1.22
C SER A 127 24.45 -1.71 0.67
N ASN A 128 24.49 -1.30 -0.60
CA ASN A 128 25.71 -0.83 -1.25
C ASN A 128 26.27 0.47 -0.62
N LYS A 129 25.41 1.44 -0.28
CA LYS A 129 25.83 2.67 0.42
C LYS A 129 26.39 2.43 1.83
N LYS A 130 25.84 1.45 2.57
CA LYS A 130 26.39 1.09 3.89
C LYS A 130 27.79 0.47 3.79
N GLY A 131 28.05 -0.33 2.75
CA GLY A 131 29.37 -0.91 2.51
C GLY A 131 30.46 0.11 2.12
N THR A 132 30.07 1.31 1.64
CA THR A 132 31.01 2.37 1.26
C THR A 132 31.38 3.31 2.41
N GLN A 133 30.62 3.33 3.51
CA GLN A 133 30.89 4.20 4.68
C GLN A 133 31.69 3.50 5.80
N THR A 134 32.01 2.22 5.67
CA THR A 134 32.85 1.47 6.62
C THR A 134 34.30 1.29 6.15
N ARG A 135 34.79 2.16 5.27
CA ARG A 135 36.21 2.24 4.90
C ARG A 135 36.74 3.65 5.14
#